data_AF-A0A1T8KSX6-F1
#
_entry.id   AF-A0A1T8KSX6-F1
#
_cell.length_a   1.000
_cell.length_b   1.000
_cell.length_c   1.000
_cell.angle_alpha   90.00
_cell.angle_beta   90.00
_cell.angle_gamma   90.00
#
_symmetry.space_group_name_H-M   'P 1'
#
loop_
_entity.id
_entity.type
_entity.pdbx_description
1 polymer ?
#
loop_
_entity_poly.entity_id
_entity_poly.type
_entity_poly.pdbx_seq_one_letter_code
_entity_poly.pdbx_strand_id
1 'polypeptide(L)'
;MRVRAARLCSNSVTSRLAFLAVFAVVLLAVFGQPFVSADPVTPTPKPIPNPVAQPDSLPRDAFIGGARTSTNSGIGMGTGTGPPLAAARERDDVTVPVWAYDGIHLSSSWPLHNIVWHLPGEMTLAPAAWTGDGGAVYGSPDVDYLVRPYAGSGADIVITRKTVFSSSTIPFGLRLPEGSHLRQGVNTVLVESDASPGHPASTIATVSIPTATDANGVPLQVTPRLGPGFPQGQQNVIADLGPANPLAFPVTITIAYRPGELPTTGALNPDWQGMPEGTSPPKIVPNPGDYVSDPDGRYRPASVDPVLYRQRHAGGCQGGLNAFTSADGRTADFLAACQKQQMCYDVTPARTSVAACNGILLSDMSIGCTSAFGQTGDDYEACLRVANDQVAWAKANMLSGALCQPVTPNTNTAMLPATGNRYCTT
;
A
#
# COMPACT_ATOMS: atom_id res chain seq x y z
N MET A 1 37.93 11.44 75.34
CA MET A 1 39.16 12.19 75.03
C MET A 1 38.84 13.28 74.02
N ARG A 2 39.12 14.55 74.36
CA ARG A 2 39.07 15.72 73.46
C ARG A 2 40.36 15.80 72.63
N VAL A 3 40.28 16.34 71.40
CA VAL A 3 41.10 17.44 70.78
C VAL A 3 40.56 17.64 69.33
N ARG A 4 39.78 18.70 69.07
CA ARG A 4 40.06 19.94 68.27
C ARG A 4 40.36 19.81 66.76
N ALA A 5 39.38 20.29 65.98
CA ALA A 5 39.41 21.35 64.95
C ALA A 5 40.54 21.46 63.89
N ALA A 6 40.13 21.51 62.62
CA ALA A 6 40.63 22.48 61.62
C ALA A 6 39.56 22.78 60.55
N ARG A 7 39.23 24.07 60.38
CA ARG A 7 38.60 24.66 59.19
C ARG A 7 39.68 24.80 58.11
N LEU A 8 39.33 24.73 56.81
CA LEU A 8 39.70 25.77 55.85
C LEU A 8 39.00 25.59 54.49
N CYS A 9 38.42 26.70 54.02
CA CYS A 9 37.87 26.94 52.69
C CYS A 9 38.93 26.84 51.58
N SER A 10 38.55 26.46 50.36
CA SER A 10 39.14 27.07 49.15
C SER A 10 38.34 26.80 47.86
N ASN A 11 37.85 27.89 47.28
CA ASN A 11 37.90 28.22 45.85
C ASN A 11 37.04 27.42 44.84
N SER A 12 35.74 27.65 44.90
CA SER A 12 34.98 28.07 43.72
C SER A 12 35.35 29.52 43.36
N VAL A 13 36.07 29.75 42.25
CA VAL A 13 36.12 30.95 41.39
C VAL A 13 37.38 30.81 40.51
N THR A 14 37.31 30.07 39.41
CA THR A 14 38.25 30.21 38.27
C THR A 14 37.75 29.54 36.99
N SER A 15 36.89 28.51 37.05
CA SER A 15 36.42 27.84 35.81
C SER A 15 35.21 28.47 35.10
N ARG A 16 34.60 29.56 35.63
CA ARG A 16 33.43 30.20 35.01
C ARG A 16 33.75 31.34 34.04
N LEU A 17 34.99 31.85 34.00
CA LEU A 17 35.36 32.95 33.09
C LEU A 17 35.93 32.50 31.73
N ALA A 18 36.38 31.25 31.58
CA ALA A 18 36.94 30.77 30.31
C ALA A 18 35.86 30.37 29.28
N PHE A 19 34.68 29.93 29.72
CA PHE A 19 33.62 29.45 28.81
C PHE A 19 32.77 30.57 28.18
N LEU A 20 32.72 31.76 28.79
CA LEU A 20 31.96 32.90 28.25
C LEU A 20 32.70 33.65 27.13
N ALA A 21 34.04 33.61 27.11
CA ALA A 21 34.83 34.28 26.07
C ALA A 21 34.83 33.51 24.74
N VAL A 22 34.76 32.17 24.77
CA VAL A 22 34.75 31.34 23.55
C VAL A 22 33.40 31.41 22.84
N PHE A 23 32.29 31.55 23.58
CA PHE A 23 30.95 31.65 22.99
C PHE A 23 30.70 33.00 22.30
N ALA A 24 31.31 34.10 22.80
CA ALA A 24 31.15 35.43 22.22
C ALA A 24 31.92 35.65 20.90
N VAL A 25 33.06 34.97 20.71
CA VAL A 25 33.87 35.11 19.48
C VAL A 25 33.30 34.29 18.32
N VAL A 26 32.67 33.14 18.60
CA VAL A 26 32.01 32.32 17.57
C VAL A 26 30.70 32.96 17.10
N LEU A 27 29.96 33.66 17.98
CA LEU A 27 28.77 34.41 17.58
C LEU A 27 29.10 35.65 16.70
N LEU A 28 30.28 36.25 16.80
CA LEU A 28 30.65 37.40 15.97
C LEU A 28 31.26 37.02 14.61
N ALA A 29 31.73 35.78 14.44
CA ALA A 29 32.30 35.31 13.18
C ALA A 29 31.25 34.79 12.17
N VAL A 30 30.03 34.46 12.62
CA VAL A 30 28.97 33.90 11.76
C VAL A 30 27.99 34.97 11.25
N PHE A 31 27.83 36.11 11.93
CA PHE A 31 26.82 37.12 11.60
C PHE A 31 27.34 38.38 10.86
N GLY A 32 28.59 38.36 10.36
CA GLY A 32 29.26 39.53 9.80
C GLY A 32 29.46 39.55 8.27
N GLN A 33 28.79 38.70 7.49
CA GLN A 33 28.88 38.76 6.02
C GLN A 33 27.68 39.55 5.47
N PRO A 34 27.90 40.61 4.65
CA PRO A 34 26.81 41.28 3.96
C PRO A 34 26.18 40.29 2.97
N PHE A 35 24.94 39.89 3.22
CA PHE A 35 24.14 39.19 2.24
C PHE A 35 23.89 40.14 1.05
N VAL A 36 24.61 39.93 -0.03
CA VAL A 36 24.16 40.36 -1.36
C VAL A 36 22.92 39.52 -1.65
N SER A 37 21.75 40.14 -1.50
CA SER A 37 20.48 39.59 -1.97
C SER A 37 20.54 39.58 -3.50
N ALA A 38 20.89 38.44 -4.09
CA ALA A 38 20.43 38.14 -5.43
C ALA A 38 18.94 37.84 -5.30
N ASP A 39 18.10 38.74 -5.80
CA ASP A 39 16.66 38.48 -5.92
C ASP A 39 16.47 37.11 -6.57
N PRO A 40 15.68 36.19 -5.98
CA PRO A 40 15.27 35.02 -6.72
C PRO A 40 14.46 35.55 -7.90
N VAL A 41 15.01 35.39 -9.11
CA VAL A 41 14.21 35.49 -10.32
C VAL A 41 13.16 34.40 -10.21
N THR A 42 11.99 34.74 -9.68
CA THR A 42 10.80 33.94 -9.79
C THR A 42 10.60 33.67 -11.28
N PRO A 43 10.61 32.41 -11.76
CA PRO A 43 10.16 32.14 -13.11
C PRO A 43 8.73 32.65 -13.18
N THR A 44 8.49 33.66 -14.02
CA THR A 44 7.14 34.09 -14.33
C THR A 44 6.37 32.86 -14.79
N PRO A 45 5.17 32.60 -14.25
CA PRO A 45 4.31 31.56 -14.80
C PRO A 45 4.20 31.82 -16.30
N LYS A 46 4.52 30.81 -17.14
CA LYS A 46 4.23 30.90 -18.56
C LYS A 46 2.77 31.34 -18.69
N PRO A 47 2.45 32.37 -19.49
CA PRO A 47 1.07 32.76 -19.73
C PRO A 47 0.30 31.50 -20.12
N ILE A 48 -0.79 31.22 -19.40
CA ILE A 48 -1.76 30.22 -19.84
C ILE A 48 -2.12 30.63 -21.27
N PRO A 49 -1.94 29.76 -22.29
CA PRO A 49 -2.38 30.08 -23.64
C PRO A 49 -3.84 30.48 -23.56
N ASN A 50 -4.20 31.65 -24.10
CA ASN A 50 -5.59 32.10 -24.13
C ASN A 50 -6.47 30.93 -24.61
N PRO A 51 -7.52 30.55 -23.85
CA PRO A 51 -8.43 29.52 -24.30
C PRO A 51 -9.10 30.00 -25.58
N VAL A 52 -8.64 29.47 -26.72
CA VAL A 52 -9.32 29.64 -27.99
C VAL A 52 -10.52 28.71 -27.96
N ALA A 53 -11.72 29.27 -28.10
CA ALA A 53 -12.93 28.48 -28.27
C ALA A 53 -12.75 27.54 -29.46
N GLN A 54 -12.93 26.24 -29.24
CA GLN A 54 -12.86 25.26 -30.30
C GLN A 54 -14.10 25.49 -31.21
N PRO A 55 -13.91 25.75 -32.52
CA PRO A 55 -15.06 25.97 -33.40
C PRO A 55 -15.86 24.67 -33.55
N ASP A 56 -17.20 24.81 -33.53
CA ASP A 56 -18.14 23.72 -33.76
C ASP A 56 -17.86 23.04 -35.11
N SER A 57 -17.92 21.71 -35.08
CA SER A 57 -17.55 20.77 -36.14
C SER A 57 -18.08 21.09 -37.55
N LEU A 58 -17.23 20.91 -38.58
CA LEU A 58 -17.67 20.73 -39.96
C LEU A 58 -18.20 19.29 -40.20
N PRO A 59 -19.10 19.06 -41.18
CA PRO A 59 -19.72 17.76 -41.44
C PRO A 59 -18.73 16.66 -41.82
N ARG A 60 -19.09 15.42 -41.48
CA ARG A 60 -18.28 14.18 -41.53
C ARG A 60 -17.83 13.73 -42.92
N ASP A 61 -18.35 14.34 -43.97
CA ASP A 61 -18.01 14.08 -45.36
C ASP A 61 -17.58 15.39 -46.04
N ALA A 62 -16.32 15.49 -46.46
CA ALA A 62 -15.84 16.60 -47.28
C ALA A 62 -15.47 16.08 -48.67
N PHE A 63 -16.15 16.58 -49.70
CA PHE A 63 -15.82 16.30 -51.09
C PHE A 63 -14.78 17.29 -51.57
N ILE A 64 -13.54 16.84 -51.77
CA ILE A 64 -12.51 17.61 -52.46
C ILE A 64 -12.26 16.94 -53.81
N GLY A 65 -12.60 17.63 -54.91
CA GLY A 65 -12.17 17.25 -56.26
C GLY A 65 -12.53 15.83 -56.71
N GLY A 66 -13.66 15.26 -56.26
CA GLY A 66 -14.14 13.93 -56.69
C GLY A 66 -13.60 12.74 -55.91
N ALA A 67 -12.81 12.94 -54.85
CA ALA A 67 -12.37 11.87 -53.94
C ALA A 67 -13.10 11.95 -52.60
N ARG A 68 -13.60 10.80 -52.11
CA ARG A 68 -14.13 10.65 -50.75
C ARG A 68 -12.97 10.38 -49.78
N THR A 69 -12.85 11.15 -48.72
CA THR A 69 -11.92 10.87 -47.62
C THR A 69 -12.75 10.50 -46.38
N SER A 70 -12.66 9.25 -45.93
CA SER A 70 -13.23 8.81 -44.64
C SER A 70 -12.11 8.67 -43.62
N THR A 71 -12.22 9.34 -42.48
CA THR A 71 -11.29 9.16 -41.36
C THR A 71 -11.88 8.22 -40.30
N ASN A 72 -11.04 7.32 -39.77
CA ASN A 72 -11.41 6.38 -38.70
C ASN A 72 -11.29 7.00 -37.28
N SER A 73 -10.79 8.23 -37.16
CA SER A 73 -10.85 8.97 -35.90
C SER A 73 -12.21 9.65 -35.76
N GLY A 74 -12.85 9.48 -34.60
CA GLY A 74 -14.07 10.20 -34.25
C GLY A 74 -13.85 11.71 -34.38
N ILE A 75 -14.75 12.38 -35.09
CA ILE A 75 -14.76 13.83 -35.28
C ILE A 75 -14.77 14.52 -33.92
N GLY A 76 -13.87 15.47 -33.72
CA GLY A 76 -13.73 16.22 -32.47
C GLY A 76 -12.55 15.80 -31.59
N MET A 77 -11.85 14.72 -31.90
CA MET A 77 -10.57 14.43 -31.26
C MET A 77 -9.48 15.27 -31.93
N GLY A 78 -8.95 16.25 -31.20
CA GLY A 78 -7.76 17.00 -31.60
C GLY A 78 -6.54 16.09 -31.82
N THR A 79 -5.36 16.66 -32.05
CA THR A 79 -4.09 15.99 -32.41
C THR A 79 -3.54 14.97 -31.40
N GLY A 80 -4.35 14.44 -30.48
CA GLY A 80 -3.91 13.55 -29.40
C GLY A 80 -3.11 14.25 -28.30
N THR A 81 -2.99 15.58 -28.39
CA THR A 81 -2.24 16.45 -27.46
C THR A 81 -3.15 17.29 -26.57
N GLY A 82 -4.46 17.01 -26.57
CA GLY A 82 -5.41 17.66 -25.66
C GLY A 82 -5.22 17.18 -24.21
N PRO A 83 -5.81 17.87 -23.23
CA PRO A 83 -5.90 17.36 -21.87
C PRO A 83 -6.48 15.94 -21.87
N PRO A 84 -6.03 15.05 -20.97
CA PRO A 84 -6.46 13.65 -20.94
C PRO A 84 -7.99 13.56 -20.92
N LEU A 85 -8.55 12.58 -21.66
CA LEU A 85 -9.99 12.41 -21.91
C LEU A 85 -10.86 12.26 -20.64
N ALA A 86 -10.25 12.15 -19.48
CA ALA A 86 -10.84 12.39 -18.18
C ALA A 86 -9.68 12.65 -17.18
N ALA A 87 -9.98 13.27 -16.04
CA ALA A 87 -9.08 13.17 -14.89
C ALA A 87 -8.81 11.69 -14.59
N ALA A 88 -7.56 11.34 -14.27
CA ALA A 88 -7.20 9.99 -13.92
C ALA A 88 -8.06 9.53 -12.74
N ARG A 89 -9.00 8.61 -12.99
CA ARG A 89 -9.79 7.97 -11.94
C ARG A 89 -8.86 7.00 -11.21
N GLU A 90 -8.98 6.98 -9.89
CA GLU A 90 -8.30 5.99 -9.08
C GLU A 90 -8.66 4.58 -9.53
N ARG A 91 -7.65 3.69 -9.61
CA ARG A 91 -7.90 2.29 -9.89
C ARG A 91 -8.36 1.63 -8.60
N ASP A 92 -9.56 1.09 -8.64
CA ASP A 92 -10.16 0.33 -7.56
C ASP A 92 -9.92 -1.18 -7.69
N ASP A 93 -9.44 -1.68 -8.84
CA ASP A 93 -9.11 -3.09 -9.07
C ASP A 93 -7.70 -3.28 -9.66
N VAL A 94 -7.16 -4.49 -9.47
CA VAL A 94 -5.93 -4.92 -10.16
C VAL A 94 -6.20 -4.99 -11.66
N THR A 95 -5.36 -4.32 -12.45
CA THR A 95 -5.41 -4.44 -13.91
C THR A 95 -4.32 -5.39 -14.36
N VAL A 96 -4.75 -6.58 -14.78
CA VAL A 96 -3.89 -7.56 -15.42
C VAL A 96 -3.98 -7.32 -16.94
N PRO A 97 -2.87 -7.05 -17.65
CA PRO A 97 -2.90 -6.79 -19.10
C PRO A 97 -2.89 -8.06 -19.94
N VAL A 98 -3.25 -7.99 -21.23
CA VAL A 98 -3.07 -9.14 -22.15
C VAL A 98 -1.59 -9.50 -22.29
N TRP A 99 -0.72 -8.49 -22.29
CA TRP A 99 0.71 -8.68 -22.43
C TRP A 99 1.44 -8.23 -21.17
N ALA A 100 2.31 -9.08 -20.63
CA ALA A 100 3.01 -8.81 -19.39
C ALA A 100 3.83 -7.50 -19.41
N TYR A 101 4.36 -7.12 -20.58
CA TYR A 101 5.19 -5.92 -20.75
C TYR A 101 4.43 -4.60 -20.54
N ASP A 102 3.10 -4.61 -20.55
CA ASP A 102 2.29 -3.42 -20.20
C ASP A 102 2.29 -3.17 -18.68
N GLY A 103 2.71 -4.18 -17.89
CA GLY A 103 2.79 -4.13 -16.44
C GLY A 103 1.45 -4.37 -15.74
N ILE A 104 1.51 -5.04 -14.59
CA ILE A 104 0.33 -5.30 -13.75
C ILE A 104 0.08 -4.06 -12.90
N HIS A 105 -1.06 -3.40 -13.05
CA HIS A 105 -1.38 -2.20 -12.28
C HIS A 105 -2.08 -2.53 -10.97
N LEU A 106 -1.55 -1.99 -9.88
CA LEU A 106 -2.02 -2.17 -8.52
C LEU A 106 -2.29 -0.80 -7.91
N SER A 107 -3.30 -0.70 -7.03
CA SER A 107 -3.48 0.51 -6.23
C SER A 107 -2.59 0.46 -5.00
N SER A 108 -2.36 1.60 -4.33
CA SER A 108 -1.75 1.67 -3.01
C SER A 108 -2.78 2.14 -1.97
N SER A 109 -2.43 2.14 -0.68
CA SER A 109 -3.23 2.81 0.35
C SER A 109 -3.08 4.34 0.31
N TRP A 110 -2.20 4.87 -0.55
CA TRP A 110 -2.07 6.30 -0.83
C TRP A 110 -3.03 6.67 -1.97
N PRO A 111 -4.09 7.46 -1.71
CA PRO A 111 -5.13 7.73 -2.70
C PRO A 111 -4.56 8.28 -3.99
N LEU A 112 -5.09 7.82 -5.13
CA LEU A 112 -4.71 8.21 -6.49
C LEU A 112 -3.29 7.82 -6.93
N HIS A 113 -2.53 7.08 -6.10
CA HIS A 113 -1.20 6.61 -6.43
C HIS A 113 -1.21 5.10 -6.71
N ASN A 114 -0.74 4.74 -7.91
CA ASN A 114 -0.70 3.36 -8.38
C ASN A 114 0.75 2.85 -8.45
N ILE A 115 0.90 1.54 -8.34
CA ILE A 115 2.16 0.82 -8.52
C ILE A 115 2.01 -0.07 -9.74
N VAL A 116 3.08 -0.19 -10.54
CA VAL A 116 3.11 -1.11 -11.67
C VAL A 116 4.13 -2.20 -11.40
N TRP A 117 3.67 -3.44 -11.41
CA TRP A 117 4.50 -4.62 -11.20
C TRP A 117 4.83 -5.27 -12.54
N HIS A 118 6.12 -5.25 -12.88
CA HIS A 118 6.72 -5.85 -14.06
C HIS A 118 7.25 -7.25 -13.77
N LEU A 119 6.92 -8.18 -14.66
CA LEU A 119 7.35 -9.57 -14.57
C LEU A 119 8.77 -9.74 -15.16
N PRO A 120 9.61 -10.61 -14.61
CA PRO A 120 10.91 -10.90 -15.19
C PRO A 120 10.76 -11.52 -16.60
N GLY A 121 11.48 -10.97 -17.57
CA GLY A 121 11.43 -11.43 -18.95
C GLY A 121 10.08 -11.17 -19.64
N GLU A 122 9.30 -10.19 -19.18
CA GLU A 122 7.95 -9.88 -19.68
C GLU A 122 7.80 -9.78 -21.21
N MET A 123 8.85 -9.41 -21.93
CA MET A 123 8.88 -9.32 -23.40
C MET A 123 8.86 -10.69 -24.11
N THR A 124 9.22 -11.77 -23.42
CA THR A 124 9.30 -13.13 -23.99
C THR A 124 8.16 -14.03 -23.52
N LEU A 125 7.28 -13.54 -22.65
CA LEU A 125 6.14 -14.28 -22.13
C LEU A 125 5.03 -14.37 -23.18
N ALA A 126 4.33 -15.51 -23.18
CA ALA A 126 3.10 -15.68 -23.93
C ALA A 126 2.03 -14.69 -23.43
N PRO A 127 1.06 -14.31 -24.29
CA PRO A 127 -0.06 -13.50 -23.86
C PRO A 127 -0.89 -14.22 -22.77
N ALA A 128 -1.58 -13.42 -21.97
CA ALA A 128 -2.36 -13.84 -20.81
C ALA A 128 -3.32 -14.99 -21.14
N ALA A 129 -3.12 -16.12 -20.46
CA ALA A 129 -4.14 -17.15 -20.32
C ALA A 129 -5.01 -16.82 -19.10
N TRP A 130 -6.16 -16.19 -19.36
CA TRP A 130 -7.09 -15.71 -18.32
C TRP A 130 -7.63 -16.85 -17.45
N THR A 131 -7.66 -16.62 -16.15
CA THR A 131 -8.27 -17.50 -15.16
C THR A 131 -9.69 -17.01 -14.80
N GLY A 132 -10.53 -17.89 -14.26
CA GLY A 132 -11.93 -17.57 -13.96
C GLY A 132 -12.15 -16.54 -12.85
N ASP A 133 -11.11 -16.26 -12.07
CA ASP A 133 -11.07 -15.29 -10.96
C ASP A 133 -10.54 -13.90 -11.38
N GLY A 134 -10.37 -13.66 -12.70
CA GLY A 134 -9.86 -12.38 -13.22
C GLY A 134 -8.34 -12.27 -13.25
N GLY A 135 -7.62 -13.32 -12.85
CA GLY A 135 -6.17 -13.43 -12.98
C GLY A 135 -5.72 -13.90 -14.36
N ALA A 136 -4.41 -14.10 -14.49
CA ALA A 136 -3.82 -14.63 -15.72
C ALA A 136 -2.55 -15.44 -15.47
N VAL A 137 -2.30 -16.40 -16.34
CA VAL A 137 -1.00 -17.07 -16.47
C VAL A 137 -0.25 -16.49 -17.66
N TYR A 138 0.97 -15.99 -17.42
CA TYR A 138 1.94 -15.63 -18.45
C TYR A 138 3.01 -16.70 -18.50
N GLY A 139 3.01 -17.47 -19.59
CA GLY A 139 3.84 -18.67 -19.70
C GLY A 139 5.05 -18.50 -20.60
N SER A 140 6.10 -19.26 -20.30
CA SER A 140 7.26 -19.50 -21.16
C SER A 140 7.66 -20.97 -21.08
N PRO A 141 8.61 -21.46 -21.90
CA PRO A 141 9.11 -22.83 -21.78
C PRO A 141 9.71 -23.15 -20.39
N ASP A 142 10.30 -22.16 -19.71
CA ASP A 142 11.05 -22.37 -18.46
C ASP A 142 10.30 -21.93 -17.19
N VAL A 143 9.39 -20.95 -17.30
CA VAL A 143 8.70 -20.33 -16.15
C VAL A 143 7.25 -19.98 -16.51
N ASP A 144 6.33 -20.23 -15.58
CA ASP A 144 4.98 -19.65 -15.60
C ASP A 144 4.82 -18.63 -14.47
N TYR A 145 4.19 -17.50 -14.77
CA TYR A 145 3.78 -16.50 -13.80
C TYR A 145 2.25 -16.46 -13.74
N LEU A 146 1.68 -16.98 -12.66
CA LEU A 146 0.26 -16.83 -12.32
C LEU A 146 0.08 -15.56 -11.48
N VAL A 147 -0.70 -14.61 -11.99
CA VAL A 147 -1.14 -13.42 -11.26
C VAL A 147 -2.55 -13.66 -10.73
N ARG A 148 -2.71 -13.66 -9.40
CA ARG A 148 -3.98 -13.81 -8.69
C ARG A 148 -4.39 -12.46 -8.09
N PRO A 149 -5.30 -11.71 -8.73
CA PRO A 149 -5.77 -10.43 -8.22
C PRO A 149 -6.78 -10.63 -7.08
N TYR A 150 -6.87 -9.63 -6.21
CA TYR A 150 -7.85 -9.56 -5.13
C TYR A 150 -8.70 -8.30 -5.24
N ALA A 151 -9.91 -8.37 -4.72
CA ALA A 151 -10.88 -7.28 -4.69
C ALA A 151 -10.38 -6.05 -3.91
N GLY A 152 -9.36 -6.16 -3.06
CA GLY A 152 -8.73 -5.00 -2.41
C GLY A 152 -7.56 -4.41 -3.19
N SER A 153 -7.46 -4.64 -4.51
CA SER A 153 -6.31 -4.20 -5.34
C SER A 153 -4.94 -4.77 -4.93
N GLY A 154 -4.93 -5.81 -4.09
CA GLY A 154 -3.76 -6.64 -3.82
C GLY A 154 -3.63 -7.75 -4.87
N ALA A 155 -2.46 -8.38 -4.97
CA ALA A 155 -2.24 -9.50 -5.87
C ALA A 155 -1.19 -10.46 -5.32
N ASP A 156 -1.36 -11.75 -5.61
CA ASP A 156 -0.32 -12.76 -5.40
C ASP A 156 0.25 -13.18 -6.74
N ILE A 157 1.57 -13.25 -6.83
CA ILE A 157 2.27 -13.78 -8.00
C ILE A 157 2.87 -15.11 -7.61
N VAL A 158 2.42 -16.15 -8.30
CA VAL A 158 2.92 -17.51 -8.15
C VAL A 158 3.69 -17.91 -9.38
N ILE A 159 4.92 -18.33 -9.13
CA ILE A 159 5.92 -18.55 -10.14
C ILE A 159 6.25 -20.01 -10.13
N THR A 160 6.02 -20.67 -11.25
CA THR A 160 6.37 -22.08 -11.41
C THR A 160 7.59 -22.15 -12.30
N ARG A 161 8.75 -22.36 -11.69
CA ARG A 161 9.97 -22.68 -12.43
C ARG A 161 9.91 -24.13 -12.87
N LYS A 162 9.83 -24.37 -14.17
CA LYS A 162 9.66 -25.70 -14.77
C LYS A 162 10.98 -26.44 -14.92
N THR A 163 12.07 -25.71 -15.14
CA THR A 163 13.37 -26.27 -15.51
C THR A 163 14.52 -25.63 -14.76
N VAL A 164 15.64 -26.35 -14.65
CA VAL A 164 16.92 -25.85 -14.10
C VAL A 164 17.52 -24.70 -14.88
N PHE A 165 17.07 -24.46 -16.11
CA PHE A 165 17.55 -23.37 -16.97
C PHE A 165 16.93 -22.01 -16.62
N SER A 166 15.82 -22.00 -15.89
CA SER A 166 15.27 -20.75 -15.33
C SER A 166 16.23 -20.14 -14.30
N SER A 167 16.32 -18.81 -14.23
CA SER A 167 17.19 -18.12 -13.27
C SER A 167 16.85 -18.46 -11.82
N SER A 168 17.86 -18.64 -10.96
CA SER A 168 17.69 -18.71 -9.50
C SER A 168 17.60 -17.34 -8.82
N THR A 169 17.95 -16.28 -9.56
CA THR A 169 17.83 -14.87 -9.14
C THR A 169 16.76 -14.20 -9.99
N ILE A 170 15.67 -13.80 -9.36
CA ILE A 170 14.45 -13.36 -10.04
C ILE A 170 14.16 -11.90 -9.67
N PRO A 171 14.44 -10.94 -10.59
CA PRO A 171 14.19 -9.52 -10.34
C PRO A 171 12.77 -9.13 -10.76
N PHE A 172 11.93 -8.79 -9.79
CA PHE A 172 10.63 -8.17 -10.04
C PHE A 172 10.77 -6.66 -10.09
N GLY A 173 10.30 -6.05 -11.17
CA GLY A 173 10.35 -4.62 -11.33
C GLY A 173 9.12 -3.94 -10.74
N LEU A 174 9.31 -3.02 -9.80
CA LEU A 174 8.25 -2.17 -9.27
C LEU A 174 8.45 -0.74 -9.72
N ARG A 175 7.55 -0.25 -10.57
CA ARG A 175 7.47 1.18 -10.87
C ARG A 175 6.60 1.83 -9.80
N LEU A 176 7.24 2.69 -9.01
CA LEU A 176 6.62 3.33 -7.87
C LEU A 176 6.02 4.70 -8.25
N PRO A 177 5.03 5.19 -7.50
CA PRO A 177 4.58 6.57 -7.63
C PRO A 177 5.71 7.57 -7.32
N GLU A 178 5.59 8.78 -7.86
CA GLU A 178 6.50 9.87 -7.50
C GLU A 178 6.43 10.17 -6.00
N GLY A 179 7.58 10.50 -5.39
CA GLY A 179 7.65 10.74 -3.96
C GLY A 179 7.50 9.45 -3.14
N SER A 180 8.02 8.32 -3.64
CA SER A 180 8.05 7.05 -2.90
C SER A 180 9.29 6.21 -3.19
N HIS A 181 9.63 5.30 -2.28
CA HIS A 181 10.77 4.40 -2.39
C HIS A 181 10.50 3.02 -1.79
N LEU A 182 11.33 2.03 -2.17
CA LEU A 182 11.36 0.75 -1.46
C LEU A 182 12.28 0.85 -0.25
N ARG A 183 11.82 0.28 0.86
CA ARG A 183 12.65 0.06 2.03
C ARG A 183 12.54 -1.40 2.47
N GLN A 184 13.66 -1.98 2.87
CA GLN A 184 13.65 -3.30 3.50
C GLN A 184 13.10 -3.17 4.93
N GLY A 185 12.03 -3.89 5.22
CA GLY A 185 11.45 -4.05 6.55
C GLY A 185 11.93 -5.34 7.21
N VAL A 186 11.33 -5.66 8.36
CA VAL A 186 11.51 -6.96 9.02
C VAL A 186 10.59 -7.96 8.32
N ASN A 187 11.17 -8.93 7.60
CA ASN A 187 10.44 -9.95 6.84
C ASN A 187 9.36 -9.39 5.87
N THR A 188 9.63 -8.23 5.28
CA THR A 188 8.81 -7.64 4.21
C THR A 188 9.63 -6.59 3.48
N VAL A 189 9.25 -6.29 2.24
CA VAL A 189 9.62 -5.04 1.57
C VAL A 189 8.47 -4.06 1.74
N LEU A 190 8.79 -2.82 2.09
CA LEU A 190 7.84 -1.74 2.28
C LEU A 190 7.94 -0.80 1.09
N VAL A 191 6.79 -0.39 0.57
CA VAL A 191 6.69 0.76 -0.30
C VAL A 191 6.29 1.94 0.57
N GLU A 192 7.12 2.96 0.63
CA GLU A 192 6.92 4.11 1.52
C GLU A 192 6.85 5.42 0.74
N SER A 193 5.99 6.33 1.18
CA SER A 193 6.05 7.71 0.75
C SER A 193 7.35 8.37 1.24
N ASP A 194 7.89 9.29 0.47
CA ASP A 194 9.05 10.08 0.87
C ASP A 194 8.67 11.03 2.01
N ALA A 195 9.62 11.24 2.92
CA ALA A 195 9.43 12.19 4.01
C ALA A 195 9.47 13.63 3.49
N SER A 196 8.61 14.48 4.03
CA SER A 196 8.61 15.93 3.78
C SER A 196 8.42 16.71 5.09
N PRO A 197 8.68 18.03 5.13
CA PRO A 197 8.53 18.80 6.38
C PRO A 197 7.15 18.62 7.02
N GLY A 198 7.14 18.11 8.26
CA GLY A 198 5.92 17.84 9.02
C GLY A 198 5.21 16.52 8.68
N HIS A 199 5.68 15.75 7.70
CA HIS A 199 5.10 14.49 7.27
C HIS A 199 6.18 13.41 7.16
N PRO A 200 6.34 12.53 8.17
CA PRO A 200 7.27 11.43 8.08
C PRO A 200 6.89 10.47 6.94
N ALA A 201 7.87 9.70 6.46
CA ALA A 201 7.61 8.61 5.53
C ALA A 201 6.56 7.65 6.12
N SER A 202 5.65 7.18 5.27
CA SER A 202 4.55 6.29 5.67
C SER A 202 4.46 5.12 4.70
N THR A 203 4.18 3.93 5.21
CA THR A 203 3.98 2.75 4.37
C THR A 203 2.67 2.87 3.60
N ILE A 204 2.73 2.69 2.29
CA ILE A 204 1.59 2.79 1.36
C ILE A 204 1.24 1.46 0.68
N ALA A 205 2.18 0.50 0.73
CA ALA A 205 1.98 -0.87 0.31
C ALA A 205 3.09 -1.76 0.85
N THR A 206 2.89 -3.06 0.78
CA THR A 206 3.84 -4.06 1.25
C THR A 206 3.98 -5.17 0.21
N VAL A 207 5.22 -5.65 0.07
CA VAL A 207 5.57 -6.81 -0.74
C VAL A 207 6.16 -7.85 0.19
N SER A 208 5.57 -9.04 0.23
CA SER A 208 6.04 -10.11 1.09
C SER A 208 7.45 -10.53 0.71
N ILE A 209 8.17 -11.14 1.66
CA ILE A 209 9.35 -11.92 1.27
C ILE A 209 8.84 -13.12 0.45
N PRO A 210 9.47 -13.45 -0.69
CA PRO A 210 9.03 -14.59 -1.47
C PRO A 210 9.28 -15.88 -0.69
N THR A 211 8.31 -16.78 -0.71
CA THR A 211 8.47 -18.16 -0.19
C THR A 211 8.65 -19.11 -1.35
N ALA A 212 9.52 -20.10 -1.22
CA ALA A 212 9.74 -21.09 -2.26
C ALA A 212 9.59 -22.52 -1.74
N THR A 213 9.08 -23.41 -2.59
CA THR A 213 8.95 -24.85 -2.31
C THR A 213 9.42 -25.66 -3.52
N ASP A 214 9.96 -26.84 -3.27
CA ASP A 214 10.34 -27.79 -4.32
C ASP A 214 9.15 -28.64 -4.79
N ALA A 215 9.41 -29.56 -5.72
CA ALA A 215 8.43 -30.49 -6.27
C ALA A 215 7.69 -31.35 -5.22
N ASN A 216 8.29 -31.54 -4.04
CA ASN A 216 7.72 -32.32 -2.94
C ASN A 216 7.06 -31.43 -1.88
N GLY A 217 6.99 -30.12 -2.11
CA GLY A 217 6.48 -29.14 -1.16
C GLY A 217 7.46 -28.80 -0.03
N VAL A 218 8.74 -29.19 -0.15
CA VAL A 218 9.76 -28.88 0.86
C VAL A 218 10.16 -27.41 0.73
N PRO A 219 10.15 -26.62 1.82
CA PRO A 219 10.57 -25.22 1.78
C PRO A 219 12.02 -25.05 1.29
N LEU A 220 12.21 -24.04 0.45
CA LEU A 220 13.52 -23.59 -0.04
C LEU A 220 13.81 -22.21 0.53
N GLN A 221 15.06 -22.00 0.96
CA GLN A 221 15.50 -20.70 1.46
C GLN A 221 15.48 -19.65 0.34
N VAL A 222 14.86 -18.50 0.62
CA VAL A 222 14.87 -17.35 -0.28
C VAL A 222 15.52 -16.16 0.41
N THR A 223 16.49 -15.53 -0.26
CA THR A 223 17.10 -14.28 0.21
C THR A 223 16.53 -13.10 -0.58
N PRO A 224 15.71 -12.24 0.05
CA PRO A 224 15.21 -11.04 -0.60
C PRO A 224 16.31 -9.99 -0.69
N ARG A 225 16.42 -9.31 -1.83
CA ARG A 225 17.31 -8.14 -2.00
C ARG A 225 16.58 -7.01 -2.70
N LEU A 226 17.00 -5.79 -2.43
CA LEU A 226 16.60 -4.62 -3.22
C LEU A 226 17.71 -4.27 -4.20
N GLY A 227 17.33 -3.89 -5.41
CA GLY A 227 18.27 -3.47 -6.45
C GLY A 227 17.72 -2.38 -7.34
N PRO A 228 18.56 -1.69 -8.11
CA PRO A 228 18.09 -0.76 -9.13
C PRO A 228 17.24 -1.50 -10.17
N GLY A 229 16.11 -0.92 -10.55
CA GLY A 229 15.26 -1.40 -11.64
C GLY A 229 15.60 -0.75 -12.98
N PHE A 230 15.04 -1.30 -14.06
CA PHE A 230 15.11 -0.73 -15.40
C PHE A 230 13.74 -0.84 -16.08
N PRO A 231 13.12 0.27 -16.53
CA PRO A 231 13.70 1.60 -16.81
C PRO A 231 13.82 2.52 -15.57
N GLN A 232 14.38 3.73 -15.75
CA GLN A 232 14.50 4.72 -14.66
C GLN A 232 13.14 5.01 -13.99
N GLY A 233 13.13 5.05 -12.66
CA GLY A 233 11.90 5.14 -11.85
C GLY A 233 11.34 3.77 -11.40
N GLN A 234 11.97 2.67 -11.82
CA GLN A 234 11.69 1.32 -11.31
C GLN A 234 12.72 0.91 -10.24
N GLN A 235 12.26 0.17 -9.25
CA GLN A 235 13.10 -0.49 -8.24
C GLN A 235 12.80 -1.99 -8.26
N ASN A 236 13.82 -2.82 -8.03
CA ASN A 236 13.67 -4.26 -8.10
C ASN A 236 13.56 -4.90 -6.71
N VAL A 237 12.58 -5.77 -6.55
CA VAL A 237 12.54 -6.79 -5.49
C VAL A 237 13.14 -8.06 -6.09
N ILE A 238 14.25 -8.53 -5.53
CA ILE A 238 14.99 -9.67 -6.06
C ILE A 238 14.80 -10.86 -5.14
N ALA A 239 14.27 -11.95 -5.68
CA ALA A 239 14.23 -13.25 -5.00
C ALA A 239 15.47 -14.06 -5.40
N ASP A 240 16.33 -14.40 -4.43
CA ASP A 240 17.51 -15.24 -4.65
C ASP A 240 17.33 -16.59 -3.96
N LEU A 241 17.22 -17.66 -4.75
CA LEU A 241 17.08 -19.04 -4.28
C LEU A 241 18.42 -19.72 -3.98
N GLY A 242 19.54 -19.01 -4.18
CA GLY A 242 20.88 -19.58 -4.05
C GLY A 242 21.24 -20.54 -5.20
N PRO A 243 22.19 -21.47 -4.97
CA PRO A 243 22.60 -22.44 -5.99
C PRO A 243 21.42 -23.29 -6.46
N ALA A 244 21.26 -23.44 -7.77
CA ALA A 244 20.18 -24.25 -8.33
C ALA A 244 20.34 -25.73 -7.93
N ASN A 245 19.35 -26.27 -7.22
CA ASN A 245 19.24 -27.71 -6.99
C ASN A 245 18.49 -28.35 -8.18
N PRO A 246 19.17 -29.17 -9.02
CA PRO A 246 18.53 -29.74 -10.21
C PRO A 246 17.40 -30.73 -9.89
N LEU A 247 17.32 -31.23 -8.66
CA LEU A 247 16.26 -32.15 -8.20
C LEU A 247 15.06 -31.43 -7.58
N ALA A 248 15.12 -30.11 -7.41
CA ALA A 248 14.05 -29.35 -6.75
C ALA A 248 12.89 -28.99 -7.70
N PHE A 249 13.00 -29.28 -9.00
CA PHE A 249 12.03 -28.80 -10.00
C PHE A 249 10.81 -29.73 -10.13
N PRO A 250 9.60 -29.16 -10.33
CA PRO A 250 9.32 -27.72 -10.42
C PRO A 250 9.45 -27.01 -9.07
N VAL A 251 9.95 -25.77 -9.11
CA VAL A 251 10.03 -24.90 -7.92
C VAL A 251 8.89 -23.89 -7.97
N THR A 252 8.08 -23.85 -6.92
CA THR A 252 6.98 -22.89 -6.79
C THR A 252 7.40 -21.77 -5.85
N ILE A 253 7.33 -20.53 -6.33
CA ILE A 253 7.66 -19.33 -5.56
C ILE A 253 6.41 -18.46 -5.48
N THR A 254 6.10 -17.96 -4.29
CA THR A 254 4.95 -17.08 -4.06
C THR A 254 5.44 -15.75 -3.50
N ILE A 255 4.97 -14.66 -4.07
CA ILE A 255 5.19 -13.30 -3.58
C ILE A 255 3.85 -12.56 -3.59
N ALA A 256 3.53 -11.90 -2.47
CA ALA A 256 2.28 -11.19 -2.29
C ALA A 256 2.50 -9.68 -2.27
N TYR A 257 1.60 -8.93 -2.90
CA TYR A 257 1.49 -7.48 -2.80
C TYR A 257 0.18 -7.11 -2.12
N ARG A 258 0.27 -6.28 -1.07
CA ARG A 258 -0.90 -5.78 -0.34
C ARG A 258 -0.85 -4.26 -0.19
N PRO A 259 -1.91 -3.53 -0.58
CA PRO A 259 -1.98 -2.07 -0.46
C PRO A 259 -2.45 -1.68 0.94
N GLY A 260 -1.52 -1.63 1.89
CA GLY A 260 -1.80 -1.25 3.27
C GLY A 260 -0.60 -0.65 3.98
N GLU A 261 -0.88 -0.13 5.16
CA GLU A 261 0.08 0.63 5.99
C GLU A 261 0.83 -0.27 6.97
N LEU A 262 0.29 -1.45 7.24
CA LEU A 262 0.90 -2.42 8.15
C LEU A 262 1.69 -3.46 7.34
N PRO A 263 2.87 -3.87 7.82
CA PRO A 263 3.68 -4.89 7.15
C PRO A 263 2.90 -6.21 7.04
N THR A 264 2.53 -6.60 5.82
CA THR A 264 2.07 -7.96 5.53
C THR A 264 3.30 -8.86 5.52
N THR A 265 3.75 -9.25 6.71
CA THR A 265 5.04 -9.95 6.83
C THR A 265 5.01 -11.28 6.10
N GLY A 266 5.98 -11.44 5.20
CA GLY A 266 6.38 -12.67 4.56
C GLY A 266 6.85 -13.69 5.59
N ALA A 267 5.96 -14.40 6.32
CA ALA A 267 6.31 -15.26 7.44
C ALA A 267 6.91 -14.50 8.67
N LEU A 268 6.42 -14.77 9.89
CA LEU A 268 6.97 -14.11 11.10
C LEU A 268 8.45 -14.47 11.33
N ASN A 269 8.88 -15.61 10.78
CA ASN A 269 10.26 -16.04 10.63
C ASN A 269 10.42 -16.81 9.31
N PRO A 270 11.64 -17.03 8.78
CA PRO A 270 11.85 -17.71 7.50
C PRO A 270 11.24 -19.12 7.37
N ASP A 271 10.98 -19.80 8.49
CA ASP A 271 10.48 -21.18 8.54
C ASP A 271 9.01 -21.28 9.01
N TRP A 272 8.24 -20.19 8.92
CA TRP A 272 6.90 -20.14 9.49
C TRP A 272 5.89 -20.92 8.65
N GLN A 273 5.53 -22.12 9.09
CA GLN A 273 4.42 -22.92 8.53
C GLN A 273 3.08 -22.65 9.23
N GLY A 274 2.91 -21.46 9.81
CA GLY A 274 1.76 -21.12 10.66
C GLY A 274 1.95 -21.49 12.13
N MET A 275 0.93 -21.19 12.92
CA MET A 275 0.90 -21.55 14.34
C MET A 275 0.66 -23.07 14.54
N PRO A 276 1.09 -23.66 15.67
CA PRO A 276 0.60 -24.96 16.11
C PRO A 276 -0.92 -24.96 16.36
N GLU A 277 -1.54 -26.14 16.28
CA GLU A 277 -2.98 -26.33 16.52
C GLU A 277 -3.40 -25.77 17.89
N GLY A 278 -4.59 -25.17 17.95
CA GLY A 278 -5.14 -24.58 19.18
C GLY A 278 -4.42 -23.34 19.71
N THR A 279 -3.39 -22.82 19.01
CA THR A 279 -2.68 -21.60 19.42
C THR A 279 -3.37 -20.36 18.84
N SER A 280 -3.54 -19.32 19.68
CA SER A 280 -4.02 -18.02 19.20
C SER A 280 -2.91 -17.27 18.45
N PRO A 281 -3.16 -16.77 17.24
CA PRO A 281 -2.16 -16.00 16.52
C PRO A 281 -1.85 -14.66 17.20
N PRO A 282 -0.68 -14.07 16.92
CA PRO A 282 -0.35 -12.75 17.42
C PRO A 282 -1.29 -11.73 16.78
N LYS A 283 -1.76 -10.81 17.62
CA LYS A 283 -2.54 -9.67 17.16
C LYS A 283 -1.62 -8.61 16.59
N ILE A 284 -1.49 -8.58 15.27
CA ILE A 284 -0.66 -7.61 14.54
C ILE A 284 -1.48 -6.36 14.20
N VAL A 285 -2.73 -6.53 13.76
CA VAL A 285 -3.64 -5.41 13.48
C VAL A 285 -4.21 -4.90 14.81
N PRO A 286 -3.89 -3.67 15.23
CA PRO A 286 -4.38 -3.13 16.48
C PRO A 286 -5.89 -2.84 16.39
N ASN A 287 -6.59 -3.01 17.51
CA ASN A 287 -7.97 -2.55 17.59
C ASN A 287 -8.00 -1.01 17.51
N PRO A 288 -8.89 -0.42 16.68
CA PRO A 288 -9.12 1.01 16.73
C PRO A 288 -9.74 1.41 18.07
N GLY A 289 -8.99 2.15 18.89
CA GLY A 289 -9.37 2.48 20.26
C GLY A 289 -10.55 3.45 20.38
N ASP A 290 -10.83 4.20 19.33
CA ASP A 290 -11.91 5.18 19.21
C ASP A 290 -13.07 4.70 18.31
N TYR A 291 -13.05 3.44 17.87
CA TYR A 291 -14.19 2.86 17.17
C TYR A 291 -15.41 2.79 18.09
N VAL A 292 -16.54 3.30 17.60
CA VAL A 292 -17.82 3.25 18.32
C VAL A 292 -18.65 2.11 17.76
N SER A 293 -18.91 1.09 18.59
CA SER A 293 -19.94 0.09 18.30
C SER A 293 -21.29 0.58 18.85
N ASP A 294 -22.23 0.80 17.95
CA ASP A 294 -23.57 1.31 18.24
C ASP A 294 -24.58 0.74 17.22
N PRO A 295 -24.84 -0.58 17.23
CA PRO A 295 -25.74 -1.22 16.28
C PRO A 295 -27.19 -0.72 16.41
N ASP A 296 -27.58 -0.27 17.60
CA ASP A 296 -28.90 0.28 17.90
C ASP A 296 -29.04 1.76 17.47
N GLY A 297 -27.95 2.42 17.10
CA GLY A 297 -27.95 3.82 16.66
C GLY A 297 -28.25 4.82 17.77
N ARG A 298 -27.95 4.49 19.03
CA ARG A 298 -28.20 5.32 20.21
C ARG A 298 -27.47 6.67 20.17
N TYR A 299 -26.29 6.71 19.55
CA TYR A 299 -25.44 7.89 19.44
C TYR A 299 -25.49 8.52 18.04
N ARG A 300 -26.37 8.05 17.15
CA ARG A 300 -26.53 8.58 15.81
C ARG A 300 -27.11 10.00 15.84
N PRO A 301 -26.45 10.99 15.20
CA PRO A 301 -27.08 12.30 14.98
C PRO A 301 -28.30 12.20 14.07
N ALA A 302 -29.33 13.02 14.32
CA ALA A 302 -30.56 13.01 13.52
C ALA A 302 -30.34 13.33 12.03
N SER A 303 -29.27 14.08 11.71
CA SER A 303 -28.89 14.46 10.35
C SER A 303 -28.18 13.36 9.56
N VAL A 304 -27.77 12.27 10.22
CA VAL A 304 -27.02 11.18 9.59
C VAL A 304 -27.98 10.07 9.15
N ASP A 305 -27.79 9.60 7.92
CA ASP A 305 -28.58 8.49 7.38
C ASP A 305 -28.47 7.23 8.26
N PRO A 306 -29.60 6.63 8.67
CA PRO A 306 -29.61 5.48 9.57
C PRO A 306 -28.95 4.23 8.99
N VAL A 307 -28.98 4.05 7.66
CA VAL A 307 -28.39 2.87 6.99
C VAL A 307 -26.88 3.03 6.94
N LEU A 308 -26.39 4.20 6.51
CA LEU A 308 -24.97 4.53 6.51
C LEU A 308 -24.37 4.38 7.91
N TYR A 309 -25.00 4.99 8.93
CA TYR A 309 -24.51 4.91 10.30
C TYR A 309 -24.42 3.47 10.80
N ARG A 310 -25.48 2.67 10.57
CA ARG A 310 -25.49 1.27 11.02
C ARG A 310 -24.36 0.46 10.37
N GLN A 311 -24.08 0.68 9.09
CA GLN A 311 -22.97 0.02 8.41
C GLN A 311 -21.60 0.38 9.00
N ARG A 312 -21.44 1.59 9.53
CA ARG A 312 -20.18 2.09 10.11
C ARG A 312 -19.97 1.71 11.57
N HIS A 313 -21.05 1.47 12.31
CA HIS A 313 -21.02 1.27 13.76
C HIS A 313 -21.60 -0.07 14.23
N ALA A 314 -21.77 -1.05 13.35
CA ALA A 314 -22.36 -2.33 13.73
C ALA A 314 -21.51 -3.15 14.72
N GLY A 315 -20.23 -2.81 14.92
CA GLY A 315 -19.32 -3.55 15.80
C GLY A 315 -18.58 -4.69 15.14
N GLY A 316 -18.98 -5.12 13.94
CA GLY A 316 -18.41 -6.26 13.22
C GLY A 316 -18.28 -6.04 11.70
N CYS A 317 -17.78 -7.07 11.02
CA CYS A 317 -17.73 -7.13 9.57
C CYS A 317 -19.15 -7.18 8.99
N GLN A 318 -19.47 -6.29 8.04
CA GLN A 318 -20.82 -6.17 7.47
C GLN A 318 -21.18 -7.27 6.48
N GLY A 319 -20.17 -7.86 5.83
CA GLY A 319 -20.33 -8.72 4.65
C GLY A 319 -19.98 -10.18 4.85
N GLY A 320 -19.67 -10.59 6.08
CA GLY A 320 -18.94 -11.82 6.29
C GLY A 320 -18.53 -12.01 7.73
N LEU A 321 -17.62 -12.95 7.94
CA LEU A 321 -17.25 -13.43 9.26
C LEU A 321 -16.30 -12.46 9.95
N ASN A 322 -16.48 -12.26 11.26
CA ASN A 322 -15.52 -11.53 12.09
C ASN A 322 -14.19 -12.28 12.24
N ALA A 323 -14.15 -13.56 11.91
CA ALA A 323 -12.95 -14.38 11.96
C ALA A 323 -13.08 -15.59 11.02
N PHE A 324 -11.96 -16.08 10.53
CA PHE A 324 -11.87 -17.38 9.87
C PHE A 324 -11.25 -18.39 10.82
N THR A 325 -11.87 -19.57 10.98
CA THR A 325 -11.38 -20.65 11.85
C THR A 325 -11.20 -21.92 11.02
N SER A 326 -10.00 -22.48 11.06
CA SER A 326 -9.65 -23.77 10.43
C SER A 326 -10.20 -24.95 11.24
N ALA A 327 -10.14 -26.14 10.66
CA ALA A 327 -10.59 -27.37 11.32
C ALA A 327 -9.76 -27.71 12.59
N ASP A 328 -8.50 -27.28 12.63
CA ASP A 328 -7.58 -27.48 13.77
C ASP A 328 -7.70 -26.40 14.88
N GLY A 329 -8.68 -25.51 14.75
CA GLY A 329 -9.01 -24.51 15.77
C GLY A 329 -8.14 -23.24 15.75
N ARG A 330 -7.21 -23.10 14.80
CA ARG A 330 -6.52 -21.81 14.58
C ARG A 330 -7.50 -20.80 13.98
N THR A 331 -7.40 -19.55 14.41
CA THR A 331 -8.38 -18.51 14.05
C THR A 331 -7.70 -17.21 13.63
N ALA A 332 -7.98 -16.72 12.43
CA ALA A 332 -7.63 -15.37 12.00
C ALA A 332 -8.77 -14.39 12.35
N ASP A 333 -8.48 -13.40 13.20
CA ASP A 333 -9.43 -12.34 13.60
C ASP A 333 -9.44 -11.20 12.57
N PHE A 334 -10.62 -10.90 12.03
CA PHE A 334 -10.86 -9.84 11.03
C PHE A 334 -11.58 -8.62 11.62
N LEU A 335 -11.99 -8.68 12.89
CA LEU A 335 -12.79 -7.64 13.52
C LEU A 335 -12.12 -6.26 13.46
N ALA A 336 -10.85 -6.20 13.83
CA ALA A 336 -10.07 -4.97 13.83
C ALA A 336 -9.93 -4.38 12.42
N ALA A 337 -9.71 -5.23 11.41
CA ALA A 337 -9.59 -4.83 10.01
C ALA A 337 -10.90 -4.20 9.50
N CYS A 338 -12.04 -4.83 9.78
CA CYS A 338 -13.37 -4.33 9.41
C CYS A 338 -13.70 -3.00 10.11
N GLN A 339 -13.40 -2.88 11.40
CA GLN A 339 -13.63 -1.65 12.16
C GLN A 339 -12.74 -0.50 11.64
N LYS A 340 -11.47 -0.78 11.32
CA LYS A 340 -10.56 0.20 10.72
C LYS A 340 -11.03 0.65 9.33
N GLN A 341 -11.53 -0.27 8.49
CA GLN A 341 -12.09 0.07 7.18
C GLN A 341 -13.33 0.98 7.32
N GLN A 342 -14.25 0.66 8.24
CA GLN A 342 -15.44 1.47 8.49
C GLN A 342 -15.06 2.90 8.88
N MET A 343 -14.10 3.03 9.81
CA MET A 343 -13.53 4.31 10.21
C MET A 343 -12.80 5.05 9.08
N CYS A 344 -12.13 4.32 8.18
CA CYS A 344 -11.50 4.89 7.00
C CYS A 344 -12.53 5.49 6.03
N TYR A 345 -13.68 4.84 5.86
CA TYR A 345 -14.75 5.37 5.04
C TYR A 345 -15.36 6.66 5.58
N ASP A 346 -15.38 6.86 6.90
CA ASP A 346 -15.95 8.05 7.53
C ASP A 346 -15.25 9.36 7.14
N VAL A 347 -13.99 9.28 6.69
CA VAL A 347 -13.20 10.42 6.23
C VAL A 347 -13.05 10.50 4.70
N THR A 348 -13.78 9.67 3.96
CA THR A 348 -13.80 9.66 2.49
C THR A 348 -14.82 10.68 1.95
N PRO A 349 -14.50 11.44 0.87
CA PRO A 349 -13.25 11.50 0.11
C PRO A 349 -12.25 12.54 0.62
N ALA A 350 -12.52 13.17 1.77
CA ALA A 350 -11.78 14.35 2.22
C ALA A 350 -10.31 14.06 2.58
N ARG A 351 -10.01 12.87 3.10
CA ARG A 351 -8.66 12.47 3.53
C ARG A 351 -8.13 11.21 2.84
N THR A 352 -9.02 10.40 2.28
CA THR A 352 -8.70 9.11 1.68
C THR A 352 -9.71 8.77 0.59
N SER A 353 -9.55 7.62 -0.07
CA SER A 353 -10.47 7.09 -1.06
C SER A 353 -11.11 5.78 -0.63
N VAL A 354 -12.25 5.46 -1.26
CA VAL A 354 -12.91 4.15 -1.09
C VAL A 354 -11.95 3.02 -1.49
N ALA A 355 -11.17 3.21 -2.57
CA ALA A 355 -10.22 2.22 -3.05
C ALA A 355 -9.11 1.95 -2.03
N ALA A 356 -8.49 3.02 -1.48
CA ALA A 356 -7.47 2.91 -0.44
C ALA A 356 -8.00 2.20 0.82
N CYS A 357 -9.22 2.55 1.28
CA CYS A 357 -9.82 1.89 2.44
C CYS A 357 -10.08 0.39 2.21
N ASN A 358 -10.53 0.00 1.01
CA ASN A 358 -10.70 -1.42 0.65
C ASN A 358 -9.37 -2.16 0.54
N GLY A 359 -8.32 -1.47 0.08
CA GLY A 359 -6.97 -2.01 0.09
C GLY A 359 -6.45 -2.27 1.50
N ILE A 360 -6.65 -1.30 2.41
CA ILE A 360 -6.30 -1.45 3.83
C ILE A 360 -7.06 -2.63 4.45
N LEU A 361 -8.36 -2.80 4.15
CA LEU A 361 -9.12 -3.97 4.62
C LEU A 361 -8.46 -5.28 4.17
N LEU A 362 -8.18 -5.43 2.88
CA LEU A 362 -7.53 -6.64 2.35
C LEU A 362 -6.18 -6.89 3.01
N SER A 363 -5.36 -5.85 3.15
CA SER A 363 -4.03 -5.93 3.76
C SER A 363 -4.12 -6.39 5.21
N ASP A 364 -4.99 -5.78 6.01
CA ASP A 364 -5.14 -6.10 7.43
C ASP A 364 -5.74 -7.49 7.65
N MET A 365 -6.70 -7.93 6.82
CA MET A 365 -7.19 -9.32 6.85
C MET A 365 -6.11 -10.32 6.41
N SER A 366 -5.30 -9.98 5.39
CA SER A 366 -4.20 -10.82 4.93
C SER A 366 -3.12 -11.01 6.00
N ILE A 367 -2.87 -9.98 6.82
CA ILE A 367 -1.99 -10.07 7.99
C ILE A 367 -2.52 -11.11 8.98
N GLY A 368 -3.84 -11.10 9.25
CA GLY A 368 -4.49 -12.09 10.11
C GLY A 368 -4.37 -13.52 9.57
N CYS A 369 -4.59 -13.70 8.26
CA CYS A 369 -4.39 -15.01 7.62
C CYS A 369 -2.94 -15.47 7.74
N THR A 370 -1.99 -14.56 7.50
CA THR A 370 -0.56 -14.89 7.55
C THR A 370 -0.09 -15.24 8.96
N SER A 371 -0.58 -14.53 9.96
CA SER A 371 -0.19 -14.75 11.35
C SER A 371 -0.72 -16.07 11.91
N ALA A 372 -1.92 -16.50 11.47
CA ALA A 372 -2.54 -17.76 11.90
C ALA A 372 -1.99 -18.97 11.13
N PHE A 373 -1.96 -18.89 9.79
CA PHE A 373 -1.79 -20.06 8.93
C PHE A 373 -0.45 -20.09 8.19
N GLY A 374 0.37 -19.06 8.35
CA GLY A 374 1.56 -18.89 7.53
C GLY A 374 1.19 -18.39 6.13
N GLN A 375 1.96 -18.76 5.12
CA GLN A 375 1.94 -18.05 3.84
C GLN A 375 1.60 -18.92 2.63
N THR A 376 1.35 -20.20 2.90
CA THR A 376 1.02 -21.24 1.92
C THR A 376 0.10 -22.26 2.57
N GLY A 377 -0.51 -23.13 1.77
CA GLY A 377 -1.37 -24.21 2.25
C GLY A 377 -2.86 -23.86 2.24
N ASP A 378 -3.69 -24.90 2.37
CA ASP A 378 -5.13 -24.81 2.12
C ASP A 378 -5.84 -23.88 3.10
N ASP A 379 -5.47 -23.88 4.39
CA ASP A 379 -6.07 -22.98 5.39
C ASP A 379 -5.74 -21.51 5.11
N TYR A 380 -4.50 -21.21 4.70
CA TYR A 380 -4.11 -19.86 4.32
C TYR A 380 -4.88 -19.38 3.08
N GLU A 381 -4.96 -20.21 2.05
CA GLU A 381 -5.68 -19.90 0.80
C GLU A 381 -7.20 -19.76 1.04
N ALA A 382 -7.78 -20.59 1.91
CA ALA A 382 -9.17 -20.47 2.33
C ALA A 382 -9.41 -19.18 3.13
N CYS A 383 -8.52 -18.84 4.06
CA CYS A 383 -8.58 -17.60 4.81
C CYS A 383 -8.51 -16.37 3.89
N LEU A 384 -7.57 -16.35 2.94
CA LEU A 384 -7.45 -15.26 1.97
C LEU A 384 -8.67 -15.15 1.05
N ARG A 385 -9.28 -16.28 0.68
CA ARG A 385 -10.53 -16.26 -0.08
C ARG A 385 -11.65 -15.59 0.69
N VAL A 386 -11.82 -15.93 1.98
CA VAL A 386 -12.81 -15.27 2.85
C VAL A 386 -12.51 -13.78 3.00
N ALA A 387 -11.23 -13.40 3.13
CA ALA A 387 -10.83 -12.00 3.14
C ALA A 387 -11.18 -11.28 1.84
N ASN A 388 -10.91 -11.91 0.70
CA ASN A 388 -11.25 -11.39 -0.61
C ASN A 388 -12.77 -11.21 -0.80
N ASP A 389 -13.55 -12.21 -0.40
CA ASP A 389 -15.02 -12.19 -0.50
C ASP A 389 -15.61 -11.08 0.38
N GLN A 390 -15.05 -10.86 1.58
CA GLN A 390 -15.42 -9.75 2.46
C GLN A 390 -15.16 -8.39 1.80
N VAL A 391 -14.03 -8.21 1.13
CA VAL A 391 -13.70 -6.97 0.41
C VAL A 391 -14.58 -6.78 -0.81
N ALA A 392 -14.82 -7.84 -1.59
CA ALA A 392 -15.72 -7.83 -2.74
C ALA A 392 -17.14 -7.45 -2.33
N TRP A 393 -17.63 -8.02 -1.22
CA TRP A 393 -18.91 -7.65 -0.65
C TRP A 393 -18.93 -6.18 -0.22
N ALA A 394 -17.87 -5.71 0.46
CA ALA A 394 -17.79 -4.34 0.94
C ALA A 394 -17.85 -3.32 -0.20
N LYS A 395 -17.14 -3.59 -1.31
CA LYS A 395 -17.20 -2.79 -2.53
C LYS A 395 -18.60 -2.71 -3.13
N ALA A 396 -19.33 -3.82 -3.14
CA ALA A 396 -20.64 -3.89 -3.77
C ALA A 396 -21.77 -3.31 -2.88
N ASN A 397 -21.63 -3.35 -1.55
CA ASN A 397 -22.75 -3.13 -0.63
C ASN A 397 -22.54 -2.02 0.42
N MET A 398 -21.30 -1.65 0.74
CA MET A 398 -21.09 -0.56 1.69
C MET A 398 -21.32 0.78 1.02
N LEU A 399 -22.17 1.59 1.65
CA LEU A 399 -22.37 2.97 1.26
C LEU A 399 -21.05 3.72 1.44
N SER A 400 -20.73 4.67 0.56
CA SER A 400 -19.63 5.61 0.73
C SER A 400 -20.15 6.95 1.23
N GLY A 401 -19.26 7.78 1.79
CA GLY A 401 -19.61 9.11 2.26
C GLY A 401 -19.06 9.41 3.65
N ALA A 402 -18.77 10.69 3.87
CA ALA A 402 -18.23 11.16 5.13
C ALA A 402 -19.27 11.03 6.24
N LEU A 403 -18.81 10.63 7.42
CA LEU A 403 -19.62 10.49 8.62
C LEU A 403 -18.82 11.07 9.78
N CYS A 404 -19.41 11.89 10.63
CA CYS A 404 -18.72 12.42 11.79
C CYS A 404 -18.56 11.34 12.86
N GLN A 405 -17.51 11.41 13.69
CA GLN A 405 -17.30 10.48 14.79
C GLN A 405 -18.38 10.66 15.87
N PRO A 406 -19.15 9.62 16.23
CA PRO A 406 -20.17 9.74 17.27
C PRO A 406 -19.54 10.03 18.64
N VAL A 407 -20.24 10.80 19.46
CA VAL A 407 -19.83 11.10 20.83
C VAL A 407 -20.55 10.15 21.79
N THR A 408 -19.78 9.32 22.47
CA THR A 408 -20.24 8.42 23.53
C THR A 408 -19.88 9.01 24.90
N PRO A 409 -20.44 8.49 26.02
CA PRO A 409 -20.06 8.94 27.36
C PRO A 409 -18.56 8.82 27.68
N ASN A 410 -17.85 7.92 26.99
CA ASN A 410 -16.42 7.69 27.20
C ASN A 410 -15.54 8.45 26.19
N THR A 411 -16.14 9.20 25.26
CA THR A 411 -15.41 9.91 24.22
C THR A 411 -14.67 11.11 24.80
N ASN A 412 -13.35 11.12 24.68
CA ASN A 412 -12.54 12.28 25.03
C ASN A 412 -12.52 13.30 23.89
N THR A 413 -13.46 14.25 23.92
CA THR A 413 -13.59 15.29 22.89
C THR A 413 -12.46 16.33 22.89
N ALA A 414 -11.54 16.29 23.86
CA ALA A 414 -10.34 17.13 23.86
C ALA A 414 -9.25 16.62 22.89
N MET A 415 -9.35 15.36 22.43
CA MET A 415 -8.44 14.76 21.45
C MET A 415 -9.18 14.52 20.14
N LEU A 416 -8.54 14.78 19.00
CA LEU A 416 -9.09 14.42 17.70
C LEU A 416 -9.25 12.89 17.58
N PRO A 417 -10.28 12.39 16.85
CA PRO A 417 -10.36 10.99 16.44
C PRO A 417 -9.06 10.51 15.78
N ALA A 418 -8.72 9.24 15.96
CA ALA A 418 -7.52 8.61 15.42
C ALA A 418 -7.47 8.66 13.89
N THR A 419 -8.63 8.68 13.23
CA THR A 419 -8.80 8.87 11.78
C THR A 419 -8.56 10.30 11.31
N GLY A 420 -8.37 11.26 12.21
CA GLY A 420 -8.36 12.69 11.91
C GLY A 420 -9.75 13.23 11.52
N ASN A 421 -10.81 12.47 11.78
CA ASN A 421 -12.19 12.91 11.58
C ASN A 421 -12.58 14.03 12.57
N ARG A 422 -13.82 14.51 12.51
CA ARG A 422 -14.42 15.43 13.49
C ARG A 422 -15.52 14.72 14.26
N TYR A 423 -15.66 15.05 15.53
CA TYR A 423 -16.83 14.61 16.29
C TYR A 423 -18.10 15.26 15.77
N CYS A 424 -19.20 14.51 15.86
CA CYS A 424 -20.51 15.04 15.53
C CYS A 424 -20.87 16.20 16.46
N THR A 425 -21.22 17.35 15.88
CA THR A 425 -21.83 18.46 16.61
C THR A 425 -23.31 18.16 16.80
N THR A 426 -23.79 18.29 18.03
CA THR A 426 -25.21 18.17 18.39
C THR A 426 -26.07 19.26 17.76
#